data_AF-A0A183D6Y0-F1
#
_entry.id   AF-A0A183D6Y0-F1
#
_cell.length_a   1.000
_cell.length_b   1.000
_cell.length_c   1.000
_cell.angle_alpha   90.00
_cell.angle_beta   90.00
_cell.angle_gamma   90.00
#
_symmetry.space_group_name_H-M   'P 1'
#
loop_
_entity.id
_entity.type
_entity.pdbx_description
1 polymer ?
#
loop_
_entity_poly.entity_id
_entity_poly.type
_entity_poly.pdbx_seq_one_letter_code
_entity_poly.pdbx_strand_id
1 'polypeptide(L)'
;LNKETLGRQFAIVKKETNRSHVMHYGDMKIAQDHVAEYIGNKTFPLKKLFGDSRTEESRSTVAWPSREIHLRMLEKELHEAQKESERKALRHKIKKLEMKREYLEAFMESLVWAIAPQKSQYEIMHTMPSSVSSLHCFDDVIKAFHRSCFHFGHNPYALKYSYVFANLCAAGTGSETIIRKMFDKCVDIEIQGIH
;
A
#
# COMPACT_ATOMS: atom_id res chain seq x y z
N LEU A 1 -18.81 -16.83 18.76
CA LEU A 1 -17.88 -15.72 19.06
C LEU A 1 -17.54 -15.67 20.56
N ASN A 2 -18.48 -16.00 21.47
CA ASN A 2 -18.22 -16.09 22.92
C ASN A 2 -17.24 -17.22 23.37
N LYS A 3 -16.71 -18.02 22.44
CA LYS A 3 -15.78 -19.13 22.73
C LYS A 3 -14.41 -18.94 22.08
N GLU A 4 -14.34 -18.07 21.08
CA GLU A 4 -13.09 -17.75 20.39
C GLU A 4 -12.50 -16.52 21.06
N THR A 5 -11.21 -16.59 21.39
CA THR A 5 -10.47 -15.44 21.93
C THR A 5 -9.82 -14.65 20.80
N LEU A 6 -9.54 -13.37 21.04
CA LEU A 6 -8.80 -12.54 20.08
C LEU A 6 -7.45 -13.18 19.70
N GLY A 7 -6.73 -13.77 20.65
CA GLY A 7 -5.47 -14.47 20.42
C GLY A 7 -5.64 -15.72 19.53
N ARG A 8 -6.73 -16.48 19.70
CA ARG A 8 -7.02 -17.62 18.83
C ARG A 8 -7.33 -17.15 17.41
N GLN A 9 -8.14 -16.11 17.27
CA GLN A 9 -8.47 -15.53 15.97
C GLN A 9 -7.23 -14.98 15.26
N PHE A 10 -6.37 -14.26 15.99
CA PHE A 10 -5.08 -13.79 15.50
C PHE A 10 -4.22 -14.94 14.96
N ALA A 11 -4.10 -16.05 15.70
CA ALA A 11 -3.33 -17.21 15.26
C ALA A 11 -3.87 -17.86 13.97
N ILE A 12 -5.21 -17.92 13.83
CA ILE A 12 -5.86 -18.40 12.60
C ILE A 12 -5.52 -17.45 11.45
N VAL A 13 -5.78 -16.14 11.60
CA VAL A 13 -5.52 -15.15 10.54
C VAL A 13 -4.05 -15.11 10.15
N LYS A 14 -3.12 -15.20 11.11
CA LYS A 14 -1.68 -15.25 10.86
C LYS A 14 -1.28 -16.48 10.04
N LYS A 15 -1.91 -17.63 10.27
CA LYS A 15 -1.65 -18.86 9.52
C LYS A 15 -2.22 -18.77 8.09
N GLU A 16 -3.44 -18.29 7.95
CA GLU A 16 -4.14 -18.25 6.66
C GLU A 16 -3.66 -17.09 5.76
N THR A 17 -3.12 -16.01 6.33
CA THR A 17 -2.58 -14.86 5.57
C THR A 17 -1.11 -15.11 5.19
N ASN A 18 -0.89 -15.86 4.12
CA ASN A 18 0.45 -16.29 3.69
C ASN A 18 1.23 -15.30 2.80
N ARG A 19 0.65 -14.12 2.47
CA ARG A 19 1.28 -13.10 1.61
C ARG A 19 1.77 -11.85 2.34
N SER A 20 1.67 -11.84 3.66
CA SER A 20 2.14 -10.76 4.52
C SER A 20 2.40 -11.27 5.93
N HIS A 21 2.99 -10.44 6.77
CA HIS A 21 3.21 -10.78 8.18
C HIS A 21 2.09 -10.16 9.02
N VAL A 22 1.22 -10.99 9.56
CA VAL A 22 0.20 -10.54 10.52
C VAL A 22 0.91 -10.29 11.86
N MET A 23 0.85 -9.04 12.31
CA MET A 23 1.55 -8.55 13.50
C MET A 23 0.57 -8.28 14.64
N HIS A 24 1.08 -8.33 15.87
CA HIS A 24 0.31 -8.09 17.09
C HIS A 24 1.11 -7.13 17.96
N TYR A 25 0.47 -6.08 18.46
CA TYR A 25 1.08 -5.00 19.23
C TYR A 25 0.20 -4.64 20.43
N GLY A 26 0.79 -3.95 21.42
CA GLY A 26 0.07 -3.52 22.62
C GLY A 26 0.07 -4.56 23.74
N ASP A 27 -0.96 -4.54 24.58
CA ASP A 27 -1.09 -5.46 25.71
C ASP A 27 -1.63 -6.82 25.26
N MET A 28 -0.75 -7.84 25.30
CA MET A 28 -1.08 -9.21 24.92
C MET A 28 -2.11 -9.86 25.85
N LYS A 29 -2.39 -9.29 27.03
CA LYS A 29 -3.44 -9.79 27.93
C LYS A 29 -4.83 -9.62 27.32
N ILE A 30 -5.06 -8.56 26.56
CA ILE A 30 -6.33 -8.32 25.83
C ILE A 30 -6.62 -9.48 24.86
N ALA A 31 -5.61 -10.18 24.38
CA ALA A 31 -5.78 -11.32 23.49
C ALA A 31 -6.56 -12.50 24.13
N GLN A 32 -6.71 -12.50 25.46
CA GLN A 32 -7.48 -13.50 26.20
C GLN A 32 -8.99 -13.23 26.13
N ASP A 33 -9.40 -12.00 25.85
CA ASP A 33 -10.81 -11.61 25.78
C ASP A 33 -11.51 -12.35 24.64
N HIS A 34 -12.81 -12.55 24.82
CA HIS A 34 -13.62 -13.16 23.78
C HIS A 34 -13.89 -12.18 22.64
N VAL A 35 -13.82 -12.67 21.40
CA VAL A 35 -14.09 -11.87 20.19
C VAL A 35 -15.44 -11.14 20.29
N ALA A 36 -16.44 -11.76 20.91
CA ALA A 36 -17.79 -11.20 21.04
C ALA A 36 -17.86 -9.90 21.87
N GLU A 37 -16.88 -9.62 22.73
CA GLU A 37 -16.82 -8.39 23.52
C GLU A 37 -16.54 -7.16 22.64
N TYR A 38 -15.91 -7.37 21.49
CA TYR A 38 -15.48 -6.31 20.58
C TYR A 38 -16.38 -6.17 19.36
N ILE A 39 -16.80 -7.29 18.76
CA ILE A 39 -17.62 -7.28 17.54
C ILE A 39 -19.09 -7.66 17.79
N GLY A 40 -19.47 -7.78 19.07
CA GLY A 40 -20.79 -8.19 19.50
C GLY A 40 -21.01 -9.70 19.42
N ASN A 41 -22.01 -10.17 20.17
CA ASN A 41 -22.45 -11.55 20.08
C ASN A 41 -23.52 -11.69 18.99
N LYS A 42 -23.32 -12.61 18.04
CA LYS A 42 -24.38 -13.01 17.12
C LYS A 42 -25.42 -13.81 17.93
N THR A 43 -26.58 -13.21 18.18
CA THR A 43 -27.76 -13.89 18.75
C THR A 43 -28.42 -14.87 17.77
N PHE A 44 -28.02 -14.86 16.49
CA PHE A 44 -28.50 -15.79 15.48
C PHE A 44 -27.71 -17.11 15.49
N PRO A 45 -28.39 -18.27 15.41
CA PRO A 45 -27.73 -19.57 15.40
C PRO A 45 -26.81 -19.70 14.17
N LEU A 46 -25.50 -19.72 14.43
CA LEU A 46 -24.41 -19.84 13.43
C LEU A 46 -24.56 -21.02 12.47
N LYS A 47 -25.31 -22.07 12.86
CA LYS A 47 -25.65 -23.24 12.02
C LYS A 47 -26.40 -22.88 10.72
N LYS A 48 -27.04 -21.71 10.64
CA LYS A 48 -27.78 -21.29 9.43
C LYS A 48 -26.99 -20.40 8.46
N LEU A 49 -25.90 -19.78 8.92
CA LEU A 49 -25.05 -18.90 8.09
C LEU A 49 -23.82 -19.63 7.55
N PHE A 50 -23.27 -20.53 8.36
CA PHE A 50 -22.32 -21.53 7.91
C PHE A 50 -23.14 -22.80 7.79
N GLY A 51 -23.69 -23.05 6.59
CA GLY A 51 -24.05 -24.41 6.21
C GLY A 51 -22.85 -25.34 6.45
N ASP A 52 -23.05 -26.64 6.38
CA ASP A 52 -22.02 -27.66 6.56
C ASP A 52 -20.92 -27.58 5.47
N SER A 53 -20.25 -26.43 5.30
CA SER A 53 -19.12 -26.18 4.42
C SER A 53 -17.85 -26.66 5.12
N ARG A 54 -17.82 -27.96 5.45
CA ARG A 54 -16.55 -28.70 5.46
C ARG A 54 -16.13 -29.11 4.04
N THR A 55 -16.89 -28.71 3.04
CA THR A 55 -16.64 -28.96 1.61
C THR A 55 -17.11 -27.77 0.76
N GLU A 56 -16.60 -26.57 1.02
CA GLU A 56 -16.28 -25.71 -0.13
C GLU A 56 -14.83 -26.01 -0.42
N GLU A 57 -14.57 -26.82 -1.46
CA GLU A 57 -13.26 -26.84 -2.10
C GLU A 57 -12.83 -25.39 -2.24
N SER A 58 -11.73 -25.05 -1.57
CA SER A 58 -11.08 -23.76 -1.65
C SER A 58 -10.94 -23.42 -3.13
N ARG A 59 -11.89 -22.66 -3.68
CA ARG A 59 -11.68 -21.98 -4.96
C ARG A 59 -10.37 -21.26 -4.74
N SER A 60 -9.35 -21.62 -5.52
CA SER A 60 -8.03 -21.03 -5.40
C SER A 60 -8.18 -19.52 -5.51
N THR A 61 -8.21 -18.86 -4.36
CA THR A 61 -8.42 -17.42 -4.29
C THR A 61 -7.07 -16.82 -4.63
N VAL A 62 -6.94 -16.43 -5.90
CA VAL A 62 -5.74 -15.73 -6.35
C VAL A 62 -5.73 -14.37 -5.67
N ALA A 63 -4.90 -14.23 -4.64
CA ALA A 63 -4.62 -12.94 -4.03
C ALA A 63 -3.63 -12.15 -4.89
N TRP A 64 -3.59 -10.83 -4.73
CA TRP A 64 -2.60 -9.94 -5.32
C TRP A 64 -2.26 -8.83 -4.33
N PRO A 65 -1.05 -8.24 -4.37
CA PRO A 65 -0.77 -7.04 -3.60
C PRO A 65 -1.80 -5.95 -3.94
N SER A 66 -2.29 -5.23 -2.93
CA SER A 66 -3.37 -4.24 -3.10
C SER A 66 -3.07 -3.21 -4.21
N ARG A 67 -1.80 -2.77 -4.30
CA ARG A 67 -1.31 -1.85 -5.34
C ARG A 67 -1.35 -2.41 -6.78
N GLU A 68 -1.42 -3.73 -6.96
CA GLU A 68 -1.49 -4.34 -8.29
C GLU A 68 -2.92 -4.58 -8.75
N ILE A 69 -3.91 -4.45 -7.85
CA ILE A 69 -5.30 -4.82 -8.13
C ILE A 69 -5.85 -4.10 -9.37
N HIS A 70 -5.59 -2.80 -9.51
CA HIS A 70 -6.09 -2.04 -10.66
C HIS A 70 -5.53 -2.57 -11.99
N LEU A 71 -4.23 -2.85 -12.06
CA LEU A 71 -3.60 -3.44 -13.24
C LEU A 71 -4.15 -4.85 -13.50
N ARG A 72 -4.27 -5.70 -12.47
CA ARG A 72 -4.83 -7.05 -12.60
C ARG A 72 -6.28 -7.06 -13.08
N MET A 73 -7.07 -6.07 -12.68
CA MET A 73 -8.44 -5.92 -13.17
C MET A 73 -8.45 -5.56 -14.67
N LEU A 74 -7.61 -4.63 -15.11
CA LEU A 74 -7.50 -4.28 -16.54
C LEU A 74 -7.00 -5.46 -17.39
N GLU A 75 -6.03 -6.23 -16.90
CA GLU A 75 -5.53 -7.44 -17.56
C GLU A 75 -6.63 -8.51 -17.67
N LYS A 76 -7.42 -8.68 -16.61
CA LYS A 76 -8.57 -9.58 -16.60
C LYS A 76 -9.62 -9.15 -17.63
N GLU A 77 -10.01 -7.87 -17.63
CA GLU A 77 -10.94 -7.32 -18.62
C GLU A 77 -10.43 -7.50 -20.05
N LEU A 78 -9.12 -7.32 -20.28
CA LEU A 78 -8.50 -7.55 -21.59
C LEU A 78 -8.61 -9.01 -22.02
N HIS A 79 -8.41 -9.95 -21.10
CA HIS A 79 -8.52 -11.37 -21.38
C HIS A 79 -9.97 -11.78 -21.71
N GLU A 80 -10.94 -11.24 -20.99
CA GLU A 80 -12.37 -11.53 -21.14
C GLU A 80 -13.03 -10.80 -22.32
N ALA A 81 -12.42 -9.71 -22.80
CA ALA A 81 -12.94 -8.90 -23.90
C ALA A 81 -13.12 -9.70 -25.19
N GLN A 82 -14.32 -9.59 -25.78
CA GLN A 82 -14.69 -10.30 -27.00
C GLN A 82 -14.39 -9.49 -28.27
N LYS A 83 -14.48 -8.15 -28.20
CA LYS A 83 -14.28 -7.27 -29.35
C LYS A 83 -12.85 -6.77 -29.43
N GLU A 84 -12.30 -6.74 -30.64
CA GLU A 84 -10.93 -6.24 -30.86
C GLU A 84 -10.79 -4.74 -30.57
N SER A 85 -11.85 -3.95 -30.77
CA SER A 85 -11.88 -2.54 -30.40
C SER A 85 -11.73 -2.32 -28.89
N GLU A 86 -12.42 -3.13 -28.08
CA GLU A 86 -12.32 -3.12 -26.61
C GLU A 86 -10.92 -3.56 -26.17
N ARG A 87 -10.38 -4.64 -26.75
CA ARG A 87 -9.02 -5.11 -26.49
C ARG A 87 -7.96 -4.04 -26.78
N LYS A 88 -8.10 -3.33 -27.90
CA LYS A 88 -7.19 -2.22 -28.26
C LYS A 88 -7.27 -1.08 -27.24
N ALA A 89 -8.46 -0.70 -26.80
CA ALA A 89 -8.64 0.32 -25.78
C ALA A 89 -8.04 -0.09 -24.43
N LEU A 90 -8.24 -1.34 -24.00
CA LEU A 90 -7.69 -1.87 -22.75
C LEU A 90 -6.16 -1.95 -22.77
N ARG A 91 -5.56 -2.43 -23.87
CA ARG A 91 -4.10 -2.42 -24.04
C ARG A 91 -3.52 -1.01 -23.95
N HIS A 92 -4.21 -0.02 -24.54
CA HIS A 92 -3.79 1.37 -24.42
C HIS A 92 -3.89 1.88 -22.97
N LYS A 93 -4.96 1.54 -22.24
CA LYS A 93 -5.11 1.89 -20.81
C LYS A 93 -3.99 1.29 -19.96
N ILE A 94 -3.69 0.00 -20.13
CA ILE A 94 -2.62 -0.71 -19.42
C ILE A 94 -1.27 -0.03 -19.69
N LYS A 95 -0.91 0.16 -20.96
CA LYS A 95 0.34 0.82 -21.33
C LYS A 95 0.44 2.23 -20.75
N LYS A 96 -0.65 3.00 -20.77
CA LYS A 96 -0.67 4.35 -20.17
C LYS A 96 -0.48 4.30 -18.65
N LEU A 97 -1.02 3.30 -17.97
CA LEU A 97 -0.82 3.10 -16.54
C LEU A 97 0.64 2.76 -16.22
N GLU A 98 1.24 1.83 -16.96
CA GLU A 98 2.65 1.43 -16.80
C GLU A 98 3.58 2.63 -17.01
N MET A 99 3.39 3.39 -18.09
CA MET A 99 4.19 4.60 -18.36
C MET A 99 4.09 5.63 -17.23
N LYS A 100 2.91 5.79 -16.61
CA LYS A 100 2.74 6.66 -15.46
C LYS A 100 3.48 6.16 -14.22
N ARG A 101 3.49 4.84 -13.98
CA ARG A 101 4.21 4.22 -12.87
C ARG A 101 5.72 4.37 -13.07
N GLU A 102 6.22 4.12 -14.27
CA GLU A 102 7.62 4.33 -14.67
C GLU A 102 8.04 5.79 -14.51
N TYR A 103 7.21 6.73 -14.95
CA TYR A 103 7.47 8.15 -14.75
C TYR A 103 7.63 8.51 -13.27
N LEU A 104 6.73 8.03 -12.42
CA LEU A 104 6.80 8.28 -10.98
C LEU A 104 8.06 7.67 -10.36
N GLU A 105 8.47 6.48 -10.79
CA GLU A 105 9.70 5.84 -10.34
C GLU A 105 10.93 6.67 -10.69
N ALA A 106 11.08 7.03 -11.97
CA ALA A 106 12.17 7.88 -12.44
C ALA A 106 12.17 9.26 -11.77
N PHE A 107 10.98 9.81 -11.52
CA PHE A 107 10.81 11.06 -10.78
C PHE A 107 11.36 10.92 -9.35
N MET A 108 11.00 9.85 -8.63
CA MET A 108 11.45 9.63 -7.26
C MET A 108 12.97 9.44 -7.18
N GLU A 109 13.56 8.69 -8.11
CA GLU A 109 15.01 8.55 -8.23
C GLU A 109 15.70 9.90 -8.47
N SER A 110 15.19 10.70 -9.41
CA SER A 110 15.71 12.04 -9.70
C SER A 110 15.60 12.98 -8.50
N LEU A 111 14.49 12.87 -7.76
CA LEU A 111 14.22 13.67 -6.56
C LEU A 111 15.20 13.31 -5.43
N VAL A 112 15.39 12.02 -5.13
CA VAL A 112 16.34 11.58 -4.11
C VAL A 112 17.77 11.99 -4.47
N TRP A 113 18.16 11.84 -5.73
CA TRP A 113 19.46 12.29 -6.20
C TRP A 113 19.66 13.79 -5.98
N ALA A 114 18.64 14.61 -6.28
CA ALA A 114 18.71 16.05 -6.10
C ALA A 114 18.82 16.44 -4.63
N ILE A 115 18.09 15.75 -3.74
CA ILE A 115 18.05 16.02 -2.30
C ILE A 115 19.36 15.63 -1.61
N ALA A 116 19.81 14.40 -1.85
CA ALA A 116 20.87 13.78 -1.08
C ALA A 116 21.93 13.11 -1.98
N PRO A 117 22.63 13.86 -2.86
CA PRO A 117 23.53 13.29 -3.86
C PRO A 117 24.73 12.54 -3.25
N GLN A 118 25.13 12.89 -2.03
CA GLN A 118 26.25 12.27 -1.31
C GLN A 118 25.83 11.07 -0.43
N LYS A 119 24.54 10.73 -0.39
CA LYS A 119 24.01 9.60 0.38
C LYS A 119 23.75 8.40 -0.53
N SER A 120 23.63 7.22 0.08
CA SER A 120 23.30 6.01 -0.66
C SER A 120 21.88 6.10 -1.26
N GLN A 121 21.82 6.27 -2.58
CA GLN A 121 20.56 6.32 -3.32
C GLN A 121 19.78 5.02 -3.16
N TYR A 122 20.49 3.89 -3.19
CA TYR A 122 19.92 2.57 -3.04
C TYR A 122 19.29 2.37 -1.66
N GLU A 123 19.99 2.76 -0.60
CA GLU A 123 19.43 2.63 0.77
C GLU A 123 18.17 3.47 0.92
N ILE A 124 18.20 4.71 0.46
CA ILE A 124 17.05 5.62 0.54
C ILE A 124 15.87 5.10 -0.28
N MET A 125 16.11 4.59 -1.50
CA MET A 125 15.05 4.19 -2.44
C MET A 125 14.48 2.78 -2.21
N HIS A 126 15.21 1.89 -1.54
CA HIS A 126 14.85 0.46 -1.50
C HIS A 126 14.87 -0.17 -0.10
N THR A 127 15.36 0.52 0.93
CA THR A 127 15.38 -0.03 2.28
C THR A 127 14.19 0.46 3.07
N MET A 128 13.34 -0.46 3.55
CA MET A 128 12.24 -0.10 4.45
C MET A 128 12.80 0.23 5.84
N PRO A 129 12.51 1.42 6.41
CA PRO A 129 12.94 1.75 7.76
C PRO A 129 12.18 0.91 8.78
N SER A 130 12.86 0.52 9.87
CA SER A 130 12.23 -0.18 10.99
C SER A 130 11.28 0.70 11.79
N SER A 131 11.53 2.01 11.80
CA SER A 131 10.70 3.04 12.43
C SER A 131 10.96 4.40 11.80
N VAL A 132 10.03 5.34 11.97
CA VAL A 132 10.23 6.74 11.57
C VAL A 132 10.88 7.49 12.73
N SER A 133 12.19 7.70 12.66
CA SER A 133 12.97 8.34 13.74
C SER A 133 12.70 9.84 13.89
N SER A 134 12.37 10.52 12.78
CA SER A 134 12.17 11.97 12.73
C SER A 134 10.75 12.30 12.29
N LEU A 135 9.78 12.18 13.20
CA LEU A 135 8.34 12.34 12.89
C LEU A 135 8.00 13.71 12.31
N HIS A 136 8.55 14.80 12.87
CA HIS A 136 8.30 16.16 12.37
C HIS A 136 8.82 16.34 10.93
N CYS A 137 10.07 15.94 10.67
CA CYS A 137 10.63 16.00 9.32
C CYS A 137 9.78 15.21 8.33
N PHE A 138 9.39 13.99 8.71
CA PHE A 138 8.59 13.12 7.86
C PHE A 138 7.21 13.72 7.56
N ASP A 139 6.52 14.25 8.57
CA ASP A 139 5.20 14.86 8.44
C ASP A 139 5.23 16.10 7.54
N ASP A 140 6.22 16.99 7.72
CA ASP A 140 6.38 18.18 6.88
C ASP A 140 6.62 17.81 5.42
N VAL A 141 7.56 16.89 5.18
CA VAL A 141 7.96 16.46 3.84
C VAL A 141 6.83 15.75 3.12
N ILE A 142 6.12 14.83 3.79
CA ILE A 142 5.05 14.06 3.14
C ILE A 142 3.84 14.95 2.81
N LYS A 143 3.54 15.95 3.65
CA LYS A 143 2.51 16.96 3.37
C LYS A 143 2.92 17.85 2.21
N ALA A 144 4.18 18.28 2.14
CA ALA A 144 4.68 19.07 1.02
C ALA A 144 4.57 18.30 -0.30
N PHE A 145 4.99 17.02 -0.32
CA PHE A 145 4.88 16.16 -1.49
C PHE A 145 3.44 15.95 -1.95
N HIS A 146 2.54 15.67 -0.99
CA HIS A 146 1.12 15.48 -1.27
C HIS A 146 0.48 16.72 -1.92
N ARG A 147 0.85 17.92 -1.48
CA ARG A 147 0.28 19.18 -1.97
C ARG A 147 0.87 19.64 -3.29
N SER A 148 2.17 19.42 -3.47
CA SER A 148 2.95 20.13 -4.50
C SER A 148 3.42 19.22 -5.63
N CYS A 149 3.41 17.91 -5.42
CA CYS A 149 3.87 16.92 -6.38
C CYS A 149 2.69 15.98 -6.73
N PHE A 150 2.63 14.80 -6.12
CA PHE A 150 1.59 13.82 -6.38
C PHE A 150 0.61 13.75 -5.22
N HIS A 151 -0.58 14.30 -5.43
CA HIS A 151 -1.68 14.16 -4.48
C HIS A 151 -2.07 12.70 -4.30
N PHE A 152 -1.78 12.13 -3.11
CA PHE A 152 -2.00 10.71 -2.82
C PHE A 152 -3.42 10.21 -3.07
N GLY A 153 -4.44 11.06 -2.90
CA GLY A 153 -5.83 10.68 -3.20
C GLY A 153 -6.09 10.49 -4.70
N HIS A 154 -5.38 11.23 -5.56
CA HIS A 154 -5.51 11.12 -7.02
C HIS A 154 -4.50 10.13 -7.61
N ASN A 155 -3.43 9.83 -6.87
CA ASN A 155 -2.30 9.00 -7.28
C ASN A 155 -1.95 8.01 -6.16
N PRO A 156 -2.82 7.05 -5.83
CA PRO A 156 -2.62 6.15 -4.69
C PRO A 156 -1.34 5.30 -4.80
N TYR A 157 -0.86 5.00 -6.02
CA TYR A 157 0.39 4.27 -6.22
C TYR A 157 1.61 5.02 -5.67
N ALA A 158 1.56 6.36 -5.58
CA ALA A 158 2.64 7.18 -5.02
C ALA A 158 2.88 6.93 -3.52
N LEU A 159 1.89 6.41 -2.78
CA LEU A 159 2.05 6.04 -1.38
C LEU A 159 3.14 4.97 -1.17
N LYS A 160 3.44 4.16 -2.21
CA LYS A 160 4.53 3.17 -2.15
C LYS A 160 5.88 3.80 -1.80
N TYR A 161 6.09 5.08 -2.15
CA TYR A 161 7.34 5.79 -1.93
C TYR A 161 7.36 6.62 -0.64
N SER A 162 6.30 6.58 0.18
CA SER A 162 6.25 7.34 1.43
C SER A 162 7.47 7.08 2.33
N TYR A 163 7.89 5.83 2.47
CA TYR A 163 9.05 5.46 3.30
C TYR A 163 10.38 6.09 2.83
N VAL A 164 10.51 6.46 1.56
CA VAL A 164 11.70 7.14 1.02
C VAL A 164 11.93 8.47 1.73
N PHE A 165 10.84 9.19 2.06
CA PHE A 165 10.92 10.43 2.83
C PHE A 165 11.35 10.19 4.28
N ALA A 166 10.92 9.07 4.89
CA ALA A 166 11.40 8.69 6.21
C ALA A 166 12.90 8.39 6.19
N ASN A 167 13.40 7.73 5.13
CA ASN A 167 14.83 7.48 4.95
C ASN A 167 15.63 8.78 4.76
N LEU A 168 15.13 9.72 3.96
CA LEU A 168 15.77 11.03 3.76
C LEU A 168 15.92 11.80 5.07
N CYS A 169 14.87 11.80 5.89
CA CYS A 169 14.88 12.41 7.22
C CYS A 169 15.85 11.67 8.16
N ALA A 170 15.83 10.34 8.19
CA ALA A 170 16.73 9.53 9.01
C ALA A 170 18.21 9.67 8.59
N ALA A 171 18.49 9.96 7.32
CA ALA A 171 19.83 10.23 6.80
C ALA A 171 20.41 11.60 7.24
N GLY A 172 19.63 12.38 8.00
CA GLY A 172 20.02 13.68 8.56
C GLY A 172 19.74 14.87 7.65
N THR A 173 18.90 14.72 6.62
CA THR A 173 18.53 15.84 5.76
C THR A 173 17.37 16.61 6.39
N GLY A 174 17.55 17.90 6.66
CA GLY A 174 16.50 18.74 7.27
C GLY A 174 15.30 18.93 6.34
N SER A 175 14.09 19.02 6.92
CA SER A 175 12.82 19.13 6.18
C SER A 175 12.81 20.31 5.21
N GLU A 176 13.28 21.49 5.62
CA GLU A 176 13.36 22.68 4.75
C GLU A 176 14.18 22.43 3.49
N THR A 177 15.30 21.72 3.60
CA THR A 177 16.17 21.41 2.45
C THR A 177 15.50 20.40 1.52
N ILE A 178 14.86 19.38 2.08
CA ILE A 178 14.10 18.39 1.31
C ILE A 178 12.98 19.08 0.54
N ILE A 179 12.17 19.89 1.24
CA ILE A 179 11.00 20.57 0.70
C ILE A 179 11.41 21.56 -0.40
N ARG A 180 12.44 22.38 -0.18
CA ARG A 180 12.94 23.33 -1.19
C ARG A 180 13.33 22.62 -2.49
N LYS A 181 14.17 21.59 -2.40
CA LYS A 181 14.63 20.84 -3.58
C LYS A 181 13.51 20.03 -4.24
N MET A 182 12.52 19.61 -3.45
CA MET A 182 11.32 18.96 -3.94
C MET A 182 10.47 19.92 -4.77
N PHE A 183 10.24 21.15 -4.30
CA PHE A 183 9.50 22.15 -5.05
C PHE A 183 10.10 22.40 -6.43
N ASP A 184 11.42 22.51 -6.54
CA ASP A 184 12.13 22.71 -7.81
C ASP A 184 11.87 21.57 -8.82
N LYS A 185 11.60 20.36 -8.33
CA LYS A 185 11.32 19.18 -9.15
C LYS A 185 9.85 19.00 -9.47
N CYS A 186 8.96 19.52 -8.63
CA CYS A 186 7.53 19.31 -8.78
C CYS A 186 6.82 20.35 -9.64
N VAL A 187 7.56 21.30 -10.21
CA VAL A 187 7.05 22.22 -11.21
C VAL A 187 6.53 21.43 -12.42
N ASP A 188 5.30 21.72 -12.86
CA ASP A 188 4.63 21.17 -14.05
C ASP A 188 4.24 19.68 -14.01
N ILE A 189 4.02 19.08 -12.83
CA ILE A 189 3.46 17.72 -12.74
C ILE A 189 1.94 17.75 -12.94
N GLU A 190 1.48 17.43 -14.15
CA GLU A 190 0.04 17.29 -14.47
C GLU A 190 -0.48 15.84 -14.39
N ILE A 191 0.37 14.88 -13.98
CA ILE A 191 0.02 13.46 -14.03
C ILE A 191 -0.89 13.08 -12.85
N GLN A 192 -2.08 12.59 -13.19
CA GLN A 192 -3.07 12.06 -12.25
C GLN A 192 -3.49 10.62 -12.60
N GLY A 193 -4.11 9.92 -11.65
CA GLY A 193 -4.60 8.55 -11.85
C GLY A 193 -3.47 7.53 -12.01
N ILE A 194 -2.42 7.64 -11.19
CA ILE A 194 -1.42 6.58 -11.03
C ILE A 194 -1.96 5.59 -9.99
N HIS A 195 -2.57 4.51 -10.48
CA HIS A 195 -3.09 3.41 -9.68
C HIS A 195 -2.09 2.28 -9.55
#